data_AF-A0A918IKG7-F1
#
_entry.id   AF-A0A918IKG7-F1
#
_cell.length_a   1.000
_cell.length_b   1.000
_cell.length_c   1.000
_cell.angle_alpha   90.00
_cell.angle_beta   90.00
_cell.angle_gamma   90.00
#
_symmetry.space_group_name_H-M   'P 1'
#
loop_
_entity.id
_entity.type
_entity.pdbx_description
1 polymer ?
#
loop_
_entity_poly.entity_id
_entity_poly.type
_entity_poly.pdbx_seq_one_letter_code
_entity_poly.pdbx_strand_id
1 'polypeptide(L)'
;MAGDTARVAVTLPDGQQLRAHLYERRRAADGWQYRVGITCWAAGSSGRAEPSEHSIWLDACHVRPLPGADYSRIPTRAVPAAGGQAWTLQDLPHRPGHAGTRLIHVIGCHPGASITLDQALDALRQPRTVPCHTCKASTSLPRAPG
;
A
#
# COMPACT_ATOMS: atom_id res chain seq x y z
N MET A 1 11.07 -12.70 -9.29
CA MET A 1 9.77 -13.34 -9.55
C MET A 1 8.89 -12.31 -10.24
N ALA A 2 8.67 -12.45 -11.55
CA ALA A 2 7.69 -11.63 -12.26
C ALA A 2 6.31 -12.15 -11.86
N GLY A 3 5.69 -11.54 -10.85
CA GLY A 3 4.28 -11.78 -10.56
C GLY A 3 3.43 -11.42 -11.77
N ASP A 4 2.24 -12.01 -11.89
CA ASP A 4 1.29 -11.62 -12.92
C ASP A 4 0.98 -10.12 -12.80
N THR A 5 1.51 -9.31 -13.73
CA THR A 5 1.27 -7.86 -13.79
C THR A 5 0.58 -7.49 -15.08
N ALA A 6 -0.24 -6.44 -15.02
CA ALA A 6 -0.92 -5.88 -16.18
C ALA A 6 -0.59 -4.38 -16.28
N ARG A 7 -0.63 -3.81 -17.50
CA ARG A 7 -0.34 -2.39 -17.69
C ARG A 7 -1.59 -1.56 -17.42
N VAL A 8 -1.44 -0.44 -16.72
CA VAL A 8 -2.49 0.54 -16.44
C VAL A 8 -2.01 1.95 -16.77
N ALA A 9 -2.94 2.89 -16.93
CA ALA A 9 -2.65 4.31 -16.92
C ALA A 9 -2.90 4.87 -15.51
N VAL A 10 -1.93 5.59 -14.96
CA VAL A 10 -2.02 6.27 -13.66
C VAL A 10 -2.07 7.77 -13.89
N THR A 11 -3.05 8.44 -13.31
CA THR A 11 -3.14 9.91 -13.29
C THR A 11 -2.42 10.46 -12.07
N LEU A 12 -1.39 11.26 -12.29
CA LEU A 12 -0.65 11.98 -11.27
C LEU A 12 -1.41 13.22 -10.77
N PRO A 13 -1.03 13.82 -9.63
CA PRO A 13 -1.72 14.98 -9.06
C PRO A 13 -1.81 16.21 -9.98
N ASP A 14 -0.87 16.38 -10.88
CA ASP A 14 -0.84 17.45 -11.89
C ASP A 14 -1.62 17.12 -13.16
N GLY A 15 -2.31 15.97 -13.19
CA GLY A 15 -3.09 15.49 -14.33
C GLY A 15 -2.29 14.70 -15.37
N GLN A 16 -0.96 14.59 -15.24
CA GLN A 16 -0.16 13.77 -16.15
C GLN A 16 -0.58 12.30 -16.08
N GLN A 17 -0.51 11.60 -17.22
CA GLN A 17 -0.79 10.17 -17.29
C GLN A 17 0.47 9.37 -17.56
N LEU A 18 0.79 8.46 -16.64
CA LEU A 18 1.92 7.53 -16.78
C LEU A 18 1.42 6.11 -17.04
N ARG A 19 2.18 5.34 -17.83
CA ARG A 19 1.98 3.89 -17.92
C ARG A 19 2.69 3.23 -16.74
N ALA A 20 1.96 2.41 -16.00
CA ALA A 20 2.47 1.72 -14.82
C ALA A 20 2.14 0.23 -14.86
N HIS A 21 2.79 -0.56 -14.01
CA HIS A 21 2.41 -1.94 -13.76
C HIS A 21 1.40 -2.00 -12.62
N LEU A 22 0.30 -2.73 -12.81
CA LEU A 22 -0.62 -3.13 -11.76
C LEU A 22 -0.17 -4.48 -11.22
N TYR A 23 0.09 -4.53 -9.92
CA TYR A 23 0.56 -5.73 -9.22
C TYR A 23 -0.53 -6.40 -8.42
N GLU A 24 -1.43 -5.62 -7.83
CA GLU A 24 -2.41 -6.14 -6.87
C GLU A 24 -3.61 -5.22 -6.75
N ARG A 25 -4.77 -5.81 -6.43
CA ARG A 25 -6.01 -5.09 -6.10
C ARG A 25 -6.43 -5.46 -4.70
N ARG A 26 -6.96 -4.50 -3.95
CA ARG A 26 -7.62 -4.78 -2.67
C ARG A 26 -8.87 -3.95 -2.51
N ARG A 27 -9.83 -4.47 -1.76
CA ARG A 27 -11.03 -3.71 -1.39
C ARG A 27 -10.84 -3.08 -0.02
N ALA A 28 -10.72 -1.76 0.05
CA ALA A 28 -10.73 -0.98 1.29
C ALA A 28 -12.16 -0.60 1.69
N ALA A 29 -12.33 0.01 2.87
CA ALA A 29 -13.64 0.44 3.38
C ALA A 29 -14.29 1.51 2.48
N ASP A 30 -13.47 2.35 1.86
CA ASP A 30 -13.85 3.49 1.01
C ASP A 30 -13.86 3.17 -0.50
N GLY A 31 -13.46 1.95 -0.90
CA GLY A 31 -13.50 1.53 -2.30
C GLY A 31 -12.37 0.58 -2.69
N TRP A 32 -12.10 0.52 -3.99
CA TRP A 32 -10.99 -0.28 -4.53
C TRP A 32 -9.69 0.50 -4.49
N GLN A 33 -8.63 -0.19 -4.08
CA GLN A 33 -7.26 0.30 -4.15
C GLN A 33 -6.40 -0.64 -4.98
N TYR A 34 -5.43 -0.06 -5.67
CA TYR A 34 -4.56 -0.74 -6.62
C TYR A 34 -3.10 -0.47 -6.30
N ARG A 35 -2.31 -1.54 -6.16
CA ARG A 35 -0.87 -1.44 -6.02
C ARG A 35 -0.26 -1.32 -7.40
N VAL A 36 0.30 -0.16 -7.69
CA VAL A 36 0.97 0.13 -8.96
C VAL A 36 2.46 0.31 -8.75
N GLY A 37 3.27 -0.09 -9.72
CA GLY A 37 4.68 0.27 -9.82
C GLY A 37 4.88 1.28 -10.94
N ILE A 38 5.43 2.44 -10.58
CA ILE A 38 5.78 3.52 -11.50
C ILE A 38 7.30 3.54 -11.63
N THR A 39 7.81 3.40 -12.84
CA THR A 39 9.25 3.51 -13.09
C THR A 39 9.64 4.97 -13.28
N CYS A 40 10.55 5.45 -12.44
CA CYS A 40 11.13 6.79 -12.49
C CYS A 40 12.65 6.71 -12.47
N TRP A 41 13.31 7.84 -12.77
CA TRP A 41 14.75 7.96 -12.54
C TRP A 41 15.03 8.12 -11.05
N ALA A 42 16.02 7.38 -10.55
CA ALA A 42 16.58 7.55 -9.22
C ALA A 42 18.11 7.71 -9.30
N ALA A 43 18.70 8.27 -8.25
CA ALA A 43 20.15 8.32 -8.12
C ALA A 43 20.68 6.91 -7.83
N GLY A 44 21.45 6.37 -8.77
CA GLY A 44 22.16 5.10 -8.61
C GLY A 44 23.37 5.23 -7.69
N SER A 45 23.87 4.10 -7.20
CA SER A 45 25.08 4.05 -6.34
C SER A 45 26.34 4.56 -7.06
N SER A 46 26.33 4.54 -8.39
CA SER A 46 27.36 5.10 -9.26
C SER A 46 27.30 6.63 -9.40
N GLY A 47 26.29 7.28 -8.82
CA GLY A 47 25.98 8.70 -9.04
C GLY A 47 25.29 8.99 -10.38
N ARG A 48 25.06 7.98 -11.22
CA ARG A 48 24.30 8.11 -12.47
C ARG A 48 22.81 7.88 -12.23
N ALA A 49 21.98 8.44 -13.10
CA ALA A 49 20.54 8.16 -13.08
C ALA A 49 20.28 6.71 -13.53
N GLU A 50 19.52 5.98 -12.73
CA GLU A 50 19.13 4.59 -12.98
C GLU A 50 17.60 4.45 -12.89
N PRO A 51 16.98 3.57 -13.70
CA PRO A 51 15.56 3.33 -13.60
C PRO A 51 15.25 2.60 -12.28
N SER A 52 14.32 3.15 -11.51
CA SER A 52 13.85 2.58 -10.26
C SER A 52 12.33 2.48 -10.26
N GLU A 53 11.80 1.34 -9.83
CA GLU A 53 10.36 1.18 -9.67
C GLU A 53 9.91 1.58 -8.27
N HIS A 54 8.97 2.53 -8.23
CA HIS A 54 8.32 2.97 -7.01
C HIS A 54 6.93 2.33 -6.93
N SER A 55 6.77 1.43 -5.95
CA SER A 55 5.49 0.79 -5.64
C SER A 55 4.63 1.66 -4.71
N ILE A 56 3.38 1.92 -5.09
CA ILE A 56 2.43 2.71 -4.30
C ILE A 56 1.00 2.14 -4.39
N TRP A 57 0.22 2.27 -3.33
CA TRP A 57 -1.23 2.02 -3.34
C TRP A 57 -1.99 3.29 -3.72
N LEU A 58 -2.79 3.21 -4.78
CA LEU A 58 -3.64 4.29 -5.28
C LEU A 58 -5.11 3.91 -5.23
N ASP A 59 -5.96 4.92 -5.05
CA ASP A 59 -7.40 4.76 -5.14
C ASP A 59 -7.81 4.56 -6.60
N ALA A 60 -8.85 3.76 -6.84
CA ALA A 60 -9.25 3.36 -8.19
C ALA A 60 -9.53 4.52 -9.15
N CYS A 61 -9.94 5.70 -8.64
CA CYS A 61 -10.17 6.89 -9.45
C CYS A 61 -8.91 7.43 -10.15
N HIS A 62 -7.72 7.10 -9.66
CA HIS A 62 -6.44 7.51 -10.25
C HIS A 62 -5.86 6.49 -11.24
N VAL A 63 -6.51 5.34 -11.42
CA VAL A 63 -5.98 4.22 -12.22
C VAL A 63 -7.00 3.79 -13.26
N ARG A 64 -6.62 3.83 -14.52
CA ARG A 64 -7.44 3.40 -15.64
C ARG A 64 -6.87 2.15 -16.29
N PRO A 65 -7.72 1.15 -16.63
CA PRO A 65 -7.27 0.03 -17.45
C PRO A 65 -6.88 0.52 -18.83
N LEU A 66 -5.91 -0.17 -19.44
CA LEU A 66 -5.51 0.03 -20.82
C LEU A 66 -6.27 -0.95 -21.71
N PRO A 67 -6.76 -0.52 -22.88
CA PRO A 67 -7.41 -1.42 -23.84
C PRO A 67 -6.51 -2.61 -24.20
N GLY A 68 -7.10 -3.81 -24.23
CA GLY A 68 -6.42 -5.05 -24.64
C GLY A 68 -5.51 -5.70 -23.60
N ALA A 69 -5.37 -5.13 -22.40
CA ALA A 69 -4.62 -5.78 -21.31
C ALA A 69 -5.47 -6.87 -20.61
N ASP A 70 -4.86 -8.01 -20.31
CA ASP A 70 -5.47 -9.07 -19.50
C ASP A 70 -5.24 -8.80 -18.00
N TYR A 71 -6.34 -8.71 -17.24
CA TYR A 71 -6.34 -8.45 -15.80
C TYR A 71 -6.84 -9.65 -14.98
N SER A 72 -7.10 -10.79 -15.63
CA SER A 72 -7.67 -11.98 -15.00
C SER A 72 -6.75 -12.56 -13.93
N ARG A 73 -5.43 -12.44 -14.12
CA ARG A 73 -4.41 -12.98 -13.22
C ARG A 73 -3.93 -12.03 -12.13
N ILE A 74 -4.39 -10.77 -12.13
CA ILE A 74 -3.97 -9.81 -11.11
C ILE A 74 -4.56 -10.23 -9.76
N PRO A 75 -3.75 -10.47 -8.73
CA PRO A 75 -4.26 -10.88 -7.43
C PRO A 75 -5.23 -9.84 -6.85
N THR A 76 -6.35 -10.34 -6.33
CA THR A 76 -7.36 -9.54 -5.64
C THR A 76 -7.42 -9.97 -4.18
N ARG A 77 -6.90 -9.14 -3.26
CA ARG A 77 -7.07 -9.37 -1.82
C ARG A 77 -8.41 -8.81 -1.37
N ALA A 78 -9.31 -9.70 -0.98
CA ALA A 78 -10.46 -9.29 -0.19
C ALA A 78 -9.95 -8.80 1.18
N VAL A 79 -10.40 -7.63 1.64
CA VAL A 79 -10.36 -7.39 3.10
C VAL A 79 -11.28 -8.46 3.69
N PRO A 80 -10.78 -9.30 4.60
CA PRO A 80 -11.60 -10.34 5.18
C PRO A 80 -12.78 -9.68 5.90
N ALA A 81 -13.94 -10.34 5.85
CA ALA A 81 -15.19 -9.85 6.43
C ALA A 81 -14.98 -9.36 7.89
N ALA A 82 -15.85 -8.47 8.37
CA ALA A 82 -15.77 -7.92 9.72
C ALA A 82 -15.36 -8.99 10.76
N GLY A 83 -14.17 -8.81 11.35
CA GLY A 83 -13.51 -9.80 12.24
C GLY A 83 -12.26 -10.48 11.66
N GLY A 84 -11.97 -10.31 10.37
CA GLY A 84 -10.81 -10.93 9.73
C GLY A 84 -9.49 -10.20 9.94
N GLN A 85 -8.38 -10.95 9.87
CA GLN A 85 -7.04 -10.40 10.00
C GLN A 85 -6.60 -9.69 8.71
N ALA A 86 -6.65 -8.35 8.70
CA ALA A 86 -6.34 -7.54 7.52
C ALA A 86 -5.10 -6.65 7.70
N TRP A 87 -4.47 -6.67 8.87
CA TRP A 87 -3.35 -5.80 9.21
C TRP A 87 -2.16 -6.58 9.74
N THR A 88 -0.98 -5.97 9.72
CA THR A 88 0.23 -6.46 10.40
C THR A 88 0.84 -5.32 11.22
N LEU A 89 1.61 -5.66 12.25
CA LEU A 89 2.38 -4.70 13.04
C LEU A 89 3.86 -4.79 12.70
N GLN A 90 4.50 -3.63 12.62
CA GLN A 90 5.96 -3.51 12.55
C GLN A 90 6.43 -2.64 13.72
N ASP A 91 7.36 -3.16 14.51
CA ASP A 91 8.07 -2.37 15.52
C ASP A 91 9.34 -1.79 14.91
N LEU A 92 9.42 -0.45 14.83
CA LEU A 92 10.64 0.26 14.48
C LEU A 92 11.44 0.52 15.76
N PRO A 93 12.68 0.02 15.86
CA PRO A 93 13.45 0.08 17.09
C PRO A 93 13.80 1.51 17.49
N HIS A 94 13.99 1.70 18.79
CA HIS A 94 14.56 2.93 19.34
C HIS A 94 15.99 3.12 18.84
N ARG A 95 16.33 4.35 18.43
CA ARG A 95 17.70 4.73 18.06
C ARG A 95 18.00 6.12 18.65
N PRO A 96 19.27 6.51 18.88
CA PRO A 96 19.60 7.83 19.41
C PRO A 96 18.88 8.94 18.61
N GLY A 97 18.12 9.80 19.30
CA GLY A 97 17.31 10.87 18.69
C GLY A 97 15.94 10.45 18.12
N HIS A 98 15.57 9.17 18.16
CA HIS A 98 14.26 8.69 17.69
C HIS A 98 13.67 7.65 18.63
N ALA A 99 12.52 7.98 19.20
CA ALA A 99 11.93 7.23 20.30
C ALA A 99 11.42 5.81 19.96
N GLY A 100 11.60 5.32 18.73
CA GLY A 100 10.94 4.13 18.20
C GLY A 100 9.47 4.40 17.87
N THR A 101 8.92 3.65 16.92
CA THR A 101 7.53 3.81 16.43
C THR A 101 6.96 2.45 16.07
N ARG A 102 5.69 2.21 16.35
CA ARG A 102 4.97 1.03 15.89
C ARG A 102 4.13 1.41 14.66
N LEU A 103 4.27 0.68 13.57
CA LEU A 103 3.51 0.90 12.33
C LEU A 103 2.44 -0.17 12.16
N ILE A 104 1.20 0.26 11.89
CA ILE A 104 0.13 -0.62 11.43
C ILE A 104 0.15 -0.64 9.91
N HIS A 105 0.27 -1.82 9.33
CA HIS A 105 0.26 -2.02 7.89
C HIS A 105 -1.02 -2.73 7.46
N VAL A 106 -1.49 -2.49 6.24
CA VAL A 106 -2.43 -3.42 5.59
C VAL A 106 -1.65 -4.66 5.18
N ILE A 107 -2.29 -5.83 5.25
CA ILE A 107 -1.70 -7.11 4.85
C ILE A 107 -1.03 -7.03 3.47
N GLY A 108 0.20 -7.56 3.36
CA GLY A 108 1.00 -7.53 2.15
C GLY A 108 1.90 -6.30 1.96
N CYS A 109 1.78 -5.26 2.79
CA CYS A 109 2.74 -4.16 2.79
C CYS A 109 4.05 -4.50 3.51
N HIS A 110 3.97 -5.15 4.67
CA HIS A 110 5.12 -5.54 5.47
C HIS A 110 4.95 -6.99 5.92
N PRO A 111 6.00 -7.83 5.84
CA PRO A 111 5.95 -9.18 6.39
C PRO A 111 5.75 -9.12 7.90
N GLY A 112 4.72 -9.78 8.41
CA GLY A 112 4.43 -9.79 9.84
C GLY A 112 3.23 -10.67 10.15
N ALA A 113 3.08 -11.00 11.43
CA ALA A 113 1.91 -11.71 11.91
C ALA A 113 0.65 -10.87 11.66
N SER A 114 -0.36 -11.49 11.07
CA SER A 114 -1.63 -10.82 10.81
C SER A 114 -2.38 -10.61 12.12
N ILE A 115 -2.98 -9.43 12.27
CA ILE A 115 -3.76 -9.02 13.44
C ILE A 115 -5.19 -8.69 13.02
N THR A 116 -6.11 -8.86 13.97
CA THR A 116 -7.53 -8.53 13.84
C THR A 116 -7.77 -7.01 13.85
N LEU A 117 -8.99 -6.59 13.52
CA LEU A 117 -9.39 -5.19 13.60
C LEU A 117 -9.27 -4.65 15.02
N ASP A 118 -9.77 -5.39 16.01
CA ASP A 118 -9.74 -4.95 17.41
C ASP A 118 -8.30 -4.78 17.91
N GLN A 119 -7.42 -5.72 17.56
CA GLN A 119 -5.98 -5.59 17.85
C GLN A 119 -5.35 -4.36 17.18
N ALA A 120 -5.77 -4.02 15.96
CA ALA A 120 -5.28 -2.83 15.26
C ALA A 120 -5.77 -1.54 15.94
N LEU A 121 -7.04 -1.49 16.35
CA LEU A 121 -7.62 -0.37 17.07
C LEU A 121 -7.01 -0.20 18.47
N ASP A 122 -6.78 -1.30 19.19
CA ASP A 122 -6.09 -1.27 20.48
C ASP A 122 -4.64 -0.80 20.34
N ALA A 123 -3.95 -1.22 19.27
CA ALA A 123 -2.60 -0.76 18.99
C ALA A 123 -2.55 0.76 18.75
N LEU A 124 -3.54 1.34 18.05
CA LEU A 124 -3.63 2.80 17.82
C LEU A 124 -3.80 3.62 19.11
N ARG A 125 -4.33 3.02 20.17
CA ARG A 125 -4.43 3.67 21.49
C ARG A 125 -3.08 3.73 22.20
N GLN A 126 -2.08 2.97 21.76
CA GLN A 126 -0.74 2.98 22.36
C GLN A 126 0.08 4.18 21.86
N PRO A 127 0.88 4.82 22.73
CA PRO A 127 1.76 5.91 22.33
C PRO A 127 2.72 5.48 21.22
N ARG A 128 2.90 6.34 20.22
CA ARG A 128 3.82 6.13 19.07
C ARG A 128 3.43 4.98 18.14
N THR A 129 2.18 4.51 18.19
CA THR A 129 1.62 3.68 17.12
C THR A 129 0.96 4.57 16.06
N VAL A 130 1.31 4.39 14.79
CA VAL A 130 0.69 5.14 13.69
C VAL A 130 0.38 4.22 12.50
N PRO A 131 -0.65 4.52 11.69
CA PRO A 131 -0.85 3.83 10.43
C PRO A 131 0.32 4.07 9.46
N CYS A 132 0.74 3.02 8.75
CA CYS A 132 1.76 3.13 7.71
C CYS A 132 1.26 4.00 6.56
N HIS A 133 1.99 5.08 6.26
CA HIS A 133 1.67 6.01 5.18
C HIS A 133 1.83 5.36 3.79
N THR A 134 2.85 4.49 3.61
CA THR A 134 3.16 3.87 2.33
C THR A 134 2.02 3.00 1.80
N CYS A 135 1.38 2.24 2.69
CA CYS A 135 0.19 1.45 2.34
C CYS A 135 -1.11 2.13 2.69
N LYS A 136 -1.11 3.41 3.08
CA LYS A 136 -2.29 4.18 3.49
C LYS A 136 -3.17 3.39 4.49
N ALA A 137 -2.57 2.78 5.51
CA ALA A 137 -3.31 1.88 6.41
C ALA A 137 -4.50 2.56 7.11
N SER A 138 -4.46 3.89 7.28
CA SER A 138 -5.57 4.67 7.83
C SER A 138 -6.87 4.56 7.02
N THR A 139 -6.84 4.36 5.70
CA THR A 139 -8.06 4.23 4.88
C THR A 139 -8.71 2.86 4.99
N SER A 140 -7.95 1.87 5.49
CA SER A 140 -8.45 0.52 5.74
C SER A 140 -9.05 0.36 7.13
N LEU A 141 -8.74 1.27 8.05
CA LEU A 141 -9.24 1.27 9.40
C LEU A 141 -10.55 2.07 9.46
N PRO A 142 -11.53 1.67 10.29
CA PRO A 142 -12.72 2.48 10.51
C PRO A 142 -12.29 3.85 11.05
N ARG A 143 -12.93 4.91 10.55
CA ARG A 143 -12.77 6.25 11.15
C ARG A 143 -13.19 6.17 12.62
N ALA A 144 -12.41 6.79 13.50
CA ALA A 144 -12.86 6.99 14.87
C ALA A 144 -14.21 7.74 14.84
N PRO A 145 -15.20 7.36 15.67
CA PRO A 145 -16.36 8.20 15.88
C PRO A 145 -15.87 9.55 16.40
N GLY A 146 -16.30 10.64 15.74
CA GLY A 146 -16.03 12.00 16.16
C GLY A 146 -16.78 12.38 17.43
#